data_AF-A0A9C6TQR6-F1
#
_entry.id   AF-A0A9C6TQR6-F1
#
_cell.length_a   1.000
_cell.length_b   1.000
_cell.length_c   1.000
_cell.angle_alpha   90.00
_cell.angle_beta   90.00
_cell.angle_gamma   90.00
#
_symmetry.space_group_name_H-M   'P 1'
#
loop_
_entity.id
_entity.type
_entity.pdbx_description
1 polymer ?
#
loop_
_entity_poly.entity_id
_entity_poly.type
_entity_poly.pdbx_seq_one_letter_code
_entity_poly.pdbx_strand_id
1 'polypeptide(L)'
;MVEGLFRCNRIDDAFILLEEVINKGIKLPYRKFDSFLMQLSTIGDLHAIHRLSDHMRKFYNHAMARRYALSQKRSFVHEILKDLGFHENQLKIYKSAEECNDLFTKGSANDGIDAAFDEVPFVMHLLGTYCSKYVMVEPRFKTGGFGFTI
;
A
#
# COMPACT_ATOMS: atom_id res chain seq x y z
N MET A 1 6.29 10.27 22.31
CA MET A 1 6.14 9.45 23.52
C MET A 1 6.21 7.95 23.20
N VAL A 2 5.22 7.35 22.52
CA VAL A 2 5.20 5.90 22.15
C VAL A 2 6.46 5.44 21.40
N GLU A 3 6.84 6.16 20.33
CA GLU A 3 8.04 5.85 19.53
C GLU A 3 9.35 5.92 20.33
N GLY A 4 9.42 6.82 21.32
CA GLY A 4 10.59 6.94 22.19
C GLY A 4 10.76 5.71 23.09
N LEU A 5 9.66 5.15 23.60
CA LEU A 5 9.67 3.96 24.44
C LEU A 5 10.05 2.71 23.64
N PHE A 6 9.56 2.61 22.41
CA PHE A 6 10.00 1.59 21.47
C PHE A 6 11.51 1.67 21.16
N ARG A 7 12.07 2.87 20.98
CA ARG A 7 13.52 3.06 20.81
C ARG A 7 14.34 2.74 22.07
N CYS A 8 13.74 2.89 23.25
CA CYS A 8 14.36 2.52 24.53
C CYS A 8 14.16 1.05 24.91
N ASN A 9 13.66 0.19 24.00
CA ASN A 9 13.36 -1.22 24.24
C ASN A 9 12.38 -1.47 25.42
N ARG A 10 11.59 -0.47 25.80
CA ARG A 10 10.53 -0.56 26.82
C ARG A 10 9.22 -0.93 26.13
N ILE A 11 9.18 -2.16 25.61
CA ILE A 11 8.13 -2.62 24.71
C ILE A 11 6.76 -2.65 25.41
N ASP A 12 6.71 -3.12 26.66
CA ASP A 12 5.46 -3.21 27.43
C ASP A 12 4.82 -1.83 27.65
N ASP A 13 5.62 -0.84 28.04
CA ASP A 13 5.15 0.55 28.24
C ASP A 13 4.69 1.19 26.93
N ALA A 14 5.42 0.93 25.83
CA ALA A 14 5.08 1.43 24.50
C ALA A 14 3.74 0.84 24.01
N PHE A 15 3.50 -0.44 24.31
CA PHE A 15 2.28 -1.14 23.96
C PHE A 15 1.07 -0.60 24.73
N ILE A 16 1.21 -0.46 26.06
CA ILE A 16 0.15 0.09 26.91
C ILE A 16 -0.27 1.47 26.43
N LEU A 17 0.70 2.34 26.10
CA LEU A 17 0.39 3.68 25.60
C LEU A 17 -0.19 3.66 24.18
N LEU A 18 0.25 2.75 23.30
CA LEU A 18 -0.34 2.61 21.97
C LEU A 18 -1.80 2.16 22.07
N GLU A 19 -2.08 1.20 22.94
CA GLU A 19 -3.44 0.74 23.24
C GLU A 19 -4.31 1.84 23.85
N GLU A 20 -3.77 2.63 24.78
CA GLU A 20 -4.49 3.76 25.36
C GLU A 20 -4.86 4.79 24.29
N VAL A 21 -3.94 5.09 23.36
CA VAL A 21 -4.17 5.99 22.23
C VAL A 21 -5.25 5.45 21.28
N ILE A 22 -5.22 4.15 20.99
CA ILE A 22 -6.24 3.47 20.18
C ILE A 22 -7.61 3.54 20.87
N ASN A 23 -7.68 3.15 22.14
CA ASN A 23 -8.93 3.11 22.92
C ASN A 23 -9.55 4.48 23.13
N LYS A 24 -8.72 5.53 23.29
CA LYS A 24 -9.19 6.92 23.41
C LYS A 24 -9.62 7.54 22.08
N GLY A 25 -9.52 6.81 20.96
CA GLY A 25 -9.90 7.35 19.66
C GLY A 25 -9.00 8.51 19.22
N ILE A 26 -7.74 8.54 19.67
CA ILE A 26 -6.84 9.64 19.33
C ILE A 26 -6.29 9.40 17.93
N LYS A 27 -6.43 10.39 17.05
CA LYS A 27 -5.91 10.34 15.68
C LYS A 27 -4.38 10.31 15.68
N LEU A 28 -3.81 9.17 15.28
CA LEU A 28 -2.37 8.98 15.14
C LEU A 28 -1.87 9.53 13.79
N PRO A 29 -0.69 10.16 13.70
CA PRO A 29 -0.13 10.61 12.42
C PRO A 29 0.17 9.44 11.46
N TYR A 30 -0.19 9.57 10.18
CA TYR A 30 -0.02 8.51 9.17
C TYR A 30 1.42 7.99 9.05
N ARG A 31 2.41 8.88 9.02
CA ARG A 31 3.84 8.52 8.88
C ARG A 31 4.36 7.58 9.98
N LYS A 32 3.64 7.45 11.09
CA LYS A 32 4.03 6.57 12.21
C LYS A 32 3.47 5.15 12.08
N PHE A 33 2.55 4.91 11.15
CA PHE A 33 1.88 3.62 10.98
C PHE A 33 2.87 2.50 10.67
N ASP A 34 3.71 2.68 9.64
CA ASP A 34 4.69 1.66 9.22
C ASP A 34 5.71 1.35 10.32
N SER A 35 6.11 2.37 11.08
CA SER A 35 7.01 2.19 12.23
C SER A 35 6.38 1.30 13.31
N PHE A 36 5.09 1.52 13.64
CA PHE A 36 4.39 0.70 14.63
C PHE A 36 4.12 -0.72 14.09
N LEU A 37 3.77 -0.84 12.82
CA LEU A 37 3.54 -2.13 12.15
C LEU A 37 4.80 -3.01 12.14
N MET A 38 5.95 -2.44 11.79
CA MET A 38 7.23 -3.17 11.82
C MET A 38 7.58 -3.66 13.24
N GLN A 39 7.32 -2.83 14.25
CA GLN A 39 7.64 -3.18 15.64
C GLN A 39 6.71 -4.27 16.17
N LEU A 40 5.40 -4.13 15.95
CA LEU A 40 4.42 -5.15 16.32
C LEU A 40 4.65 -6.47 15.57
N SER A 41 5.09 -6.40 14.30
CA SER A 41 5.46 -7.59 13.52
C SER A 41 6.71 -8.29 14.05
N THR A 42 7.67 -7.54 14.60
CA THR A 42 8.88 -8.09 15.22
C THR A 42 8.56 -8.85 16.50
N ILE A 43 7.54 -8.38 17.24
CA ILE A 43 7.06 -8.99 18.48
C ILE A 43 6.09 -10.15 18.20
N GLY A 44 5.48 -10.18 17.01
CA GLY A 44 4.52 -11.21 16.61
C GLY A 44 3.10 -11.01 17.17
N ASP A 45 2.77 -9.82 17.68
CA ASP A 45 1.44 -9.53 18.23
C ASP A 45 0.43 -9.19 17.12
N LEU A 46 -0.14 -10.24 16.54
CA LEU A 46 -1.14 -10.16 15.47
C LEU A 46 -2.42 -9.43 15.91
N HIS A 47 -2.79 -9.51 17.18
CA HIS A 47 -4.01 -8.88 17.68
C HIS A 47 -3.86 -7.36 17.74
N ALA A 48 -2.71 -6.86 18.20
CA ALA A 48 -2.40 -5.45 18.18
C ALA A 48 -2.26 -4.87 16.78
N ILE A 49 -1.67 -5.63 15.84
CA ILE A 49 -1.60 -5.24 14.42
C ILE A 49 -3.01 -5.02 13.86
N HIS A 50 -3.93 -5.94 14.14
CA HIS A 50 -5.31 -5.84 13.68
C HIS A 50 -6.02 -4.61 14.26
N ARG A 51 -5.95 -4.40 15.58
CA ARG A 51 -6.55 -3.24 16.25
C ARG A 51 -5.98 -1.92 15.74
N LEU A 52 -4.66 -1.82 15.57
CA LEU A 52 -4.02 -0.62 15.03
C LEU A 52 -4.49 -0.34 13.61
N SER A 53 -4.60 -1.38 12.78
CA SER A 53 -5.08 -1.27 11.40
C SER A 53 -6.52 -0.75 11.35
N ASP A 54 -7.41 -1.32 12.17
CA ASP A 54 -8.81 -0.87 12.26
C ASP A 54 -8.95 0.54 12.83
N HIS A 55 -8.14 0.89 13.83
CA HIS A 55 -8.09 2.25 14.39
C HIS A 55 -7.72 3.27 13.33
N MET A 56 -6.63 3.00 12.60
CA MET A 56 -6.16 3.88 11.55
C MET A 56 -7.19 3.99 10.41
N ARG A 57 -7.85 2.88 10.07
CA ARG A 57 -8.95 2.85 9.10
C ARG A 57 -10.11 3.79 9.50
N LYS A 58 -10.38 4.02 10.79
CA LYS A 58 -11.47 4.92 11.23
C LYS A 58 -11.17 6.41 10.94
N PHE A 59 -9.95 6.86 11.20
CA PHE A 59 -9.56 8.28 11.02
C PHE A 59 -9.11 8.61 9.60
N TYR A 60 -8.61 7.60 8.93
CA TYR A 60 -8.12 7.68 7.57
C TYR A 60 -9.04 6.89 6.65
N ASN A 61 -10.36 6.81 6.94
CA ASN A 61 -11.37 6.07 6.16
C ASN A 61 -11.61 6.67 4.75
N HIS A 62 -10.54 6.72 3.98
CA HIS A 62 -10.44 6.31 2.60
C HIS A 62 -9.67 4.98 2.62
N ALA A 63 -9.64 4.19 1.56
CA ALA A 63 -8.48 3.30 1.41
C ALA A 63 -7.21 4.13 1.64
N MET A 64 -6.28 3.61 2.45
CA MET A 64 -5.03 4.25 2.79
C MET A 64 -4.20 4.55 1.54
N ALA A 65 -4.55 5.71 0.99
CA ALA A 65 -3.82 6.77 0.32
C ALA A 65 -3.01 6.42 -0.92
N ARG A 66 -2.90 5.15 -1.28
CA ARG A 66 -2.24 4.79 -2.51
C ARG A 66 -3.14 5.15 -3.67
N ARG A 67 -2.61 5.98 -4.55
CA ARG A 67 -3.09 6.04 -5.92
C ARG A 67 -2.40 4.92 -6.67
N TYR A 68 -3.17 4.28 -7.54
CA TYR A 68 -2.75 3.10 -8.26
C TYR A 68 -2.78 3.40 -9.74
N ALA A 69 -1.75 2.96 -10.46
CA ALA A 69 -1.74 3.07 -11.91
C ALA A 69 -2.17 1.76 -12.57
N LEU A 70 -2.89 1.92 -13.67
CA LEU A 70 -3.37 0.86 -14.55
C LEU A 70 -2.94 1.15 -15.97
N SER A 71 -2.41 0.15 -16.65
CA SER A 71 -2.05 0.29 -18.06
C SER A 71 -3.31 0.42 -18.91
N GLN A 72 -3.34 1.39 -19.82
CA GLN A 72 -4.48 1.69 -20.69
C GLN A 72 -4.96 0.46 -21.47
N LYS A 73 -4.08 -0.50 -21.74
CA LYS A 73 -4.41 -1.73 -22.48
C LYS A 73 -5.30 -2.72 -21.71
N ARG A 74 -5.67 -2.42 -20.47
CA ARG A 74 -6.36 -3.38 -19.58
C ARG A 74 -7.63 -2.84 -18.95
N SER A 75 -8.68 -2.72 -19.76
CA SER A 75 -10.02 -2.37 -19.25
C SER A 75 -10.55 -3.37 -18.21
N PHE A 76 -10.16 -4.65 -18.28
CA PHE A 76 -10.65 -5.67 -17.33
C PHE A 76 -10.07 -5.53 -15.91
N VAL A 77 -8.82 -5.08 -15.77
CA VAL A 77 -8.20 -4.88 -14.44
C VAL A 77 -8.87 -3.70 -13.73
N HIS A 78 -9.26 -2.67 -14.49
CA HIS A 78 -10.00 -1.53 -13.98
C HIS A 78 -11.32 -1.96 -13.34
N GLU A 79 -12.10 -2.80 -14.02
CA GLU A 79 -13.38 -3.30 -13.51
C GLU A 79 -13.23 -4.24 -12.31
N ILE A 80 -12.23 -5.15 -12.32
CA ILE A 80 -11.93 -5.99 -11.15
C ILE A 80 -11.59 -5.15 -9.92
N LEU A 81 -10.83 -4.07 -10.09
CA LEU A 81 -10.47 -3.20 -8.96
C LEU A 81 -11.69 -2.43 -8.43
N LYS A 82 -12.63 -2.04 -9.29
CA LYS A 82 -13.90 -1.47 -8.82
C LYS A 82 -14.70 -2.47 -7.99
N ASP A 83 -14.80 -3.71 -8.46
CA ASP A 83 -15.52 -4.78 -7.74
C ASP A 83 -14.87 -5.07 -6.37
N LEU A 84 -13.55 -4.90 -6.27
CA LEU A 84 -12.80 -4.99 -5.01
C LEU A 84 -12.94 -3.74 -4.11
N GLY A 85 -13.71 -2.74 -4.53
CA GLY A 85 -14.03 -1.54 -3.76
C GLY A 85 -13.06 -0.36 -3.95
N PHE A 86 -12.23 -0.37 -5.00
CA PHE A 86 -11.37 0.78 -5.32
C PHE A 86 -12.20 1.87 -6.02
N HIS A 87 -12.02 3.12 -5.60
CA HIS A 87 -12.71 4.26 -6.19
C HIS A 87 -11.94 4.84 -7.39
N GLU A 88 -12.66 5.39 -8.37
CA GLU A 88 -12.09 5.99 -9.59
C GLU A 88 -11.04 7.08 -9.29
N ASN A 89 -11.23 7.88 -8.24
CA ASN A 89 -10.28 8.92 -7.83
C ASN A 89 -8.92 8.37 -7.32
N GLN A 90 -8.84 7.07 -7.07
CA GLN A 90 -7.63 6.35 -6.66
C GLN A 90 -6.93 5.68 -7.84
N LEU A 91 -7.57 5.60 -9.01
CA LEU A 91 -7.05 4.91 -10.18
C LEU A 91 -6.53 5.94 -11.19
N LYS A 92 -5.34 5.69 -11.72
CA LYS A 92 -4.74 6.46 -12.81
C LYS A 92 -4.45 5.55 -13.97
N ILE A 93 -4.73 6.03 -15.18
CA ILE A 93 -4.39 5.30 -16.40
C ILE A 93 -3.06 5.86 -16.94
N TYR A 94 -2.17 4.96 -17.35
CA TYR A 94 -0.92 5.31 -18.02
C TYR A 94 -0.75 4.51 -19.32
N LYS A 95 0.11 5.01 -20.21
CA LYS A 95 0.29 4.47 -21.57
C LYS A 95 1.69 3.97 -21.85
N SER A 96 2.68 4.36 -21.04
CA SER A 96 4.08 3.97 -21.23
C SER A 96 4.83 3.78 -19.90
N ALA A 97 6.01 3.15 -19.98
CA ALA A 97 6.87 2.93 -18.83
C ALA A 97 7.34 4.26 -18.20
N GLU A 98 7.57 5.28 -19.03
CA GLU A 98 7.98 6.63 -18.62
C GLU A 98 6.88 7.33 -17.83
N GLU A 99 5.64 7.30 -18.32
CA GLU A 99 4.50 7.88 -17.61
C GLU A 99 4.25 7.19 -16.27
N CYS A 100 4.42 5.86 -16.22
CA CYS A 100 4.34 5.09 -14.98
C CYS A 100 5.43 5.53 -13.98
N ASN A 101 6.68 5.66 -14.44
CA ASN A 101 7.79 6.12 -13.61
C ASN A 101 7.57 7.56 -13.09
N ASP A 102 7.03 8.45 -13.90
CA ASP A 102 6.73 9.83 -13.50
C ASP A 102 5.66 9.88 -12.41
N LEU A 103 4.63 9.04 -12.53
CA LEU A 103 3.59 8.89 -11.50
C LEU A 103 4.19 8.36 -10.19
N PHE A 104 5.08 7.35 -10.25
CA PHE A 104 5.78 6.84 -9.06
C PHE A 104 6.65 7.92 -8.41
N THR A 105 7.38 8.70 -9.21
CA THR A 105 8.26 9.76 -8.72
C THR A 105 7.49 10.87 -8.00
N LYS A 106 6.28 11.19 -8.47
CA LYS A 106 5.39 12.15 -7.79
C LYS A 106 4.88 11.64 -6.44
N GLY A 107 4.61 10.33 -6.34
CA GLY A 107 3.98 9.70 -5.17
C GLY A 107 2.53 10.14 -4.98
N SER A 108 1.73 9.36 -4.26
CA SER A 108 0.30 9.64 -4.08
C SER A 108 -0.03 11.03 -3.52
N ALA A 109 0.86 11.57 -2.68
CA ALA A 109 0.73 12.90 -2.08
C ALA A 109 0.77 14.05 -3.11
N ASN A 110 1.43 13.88 -4.26
CA ASN A 110 1.57 14.91 -5.30
C ASN A 110 0.89 14.50 -6.62
N ASP A 111 -0.30 13.91 -6.53
CA ASP A 111 -1.03 13.44 -7.72
C ASP A 111 -0.30 12.35 -8.52
N GLY A 112 0.61 11.62 -7.87
CA GLY A 112 1.26 10.43 -8.39
C GLY A 112 0.60 9.13 -7.93
N ILE A 113 1.38 8.06 -7.83
CA ILE A 113 0.95 6.72 -7.40
C ILE A 113 1.95 6.11 -6.42
N ASP A 114 1.50 5.11 -5.67
CA ASP A 114 2.34 4.31 -4.77
C ASP A 114 2.45 2.84 -5.23
N ALA A 115 1.64 2.41 -6.19
CA ALA A 115 1.68 1.08 -6.78
C ALA A 115 1.08 1.08 -8.20
N ALA A 116 1.43 0.08 -9.00
CA ALA A 116 0.88 -0.14 -10.33
C ALA A 116 0.50 -1.60 -10.51
N PHE A 117 -0.59 -1.87 -11.24
CA PHE A 117 -1.00 -3.21 -11.62
C PHE A 117 -0.81 -3.39 -13.13
N ASP A 118 -0.02 -4.41 -13.51
CA ASP A 118 0.19 -4.81 -14.91
C ASP A 118 0.62 -6.29 -14.98
N GLU A 119 0.73 -6.84 -16.19
CA GLU A 119 1.28 -8.17 -16.43
C GLU A 119 2.77 -8.26 -16.17
N VAL A 120 3.21 -9.47 -15.80
CA VAL A 120 4.61 -9.79 -15.51
C VAL A 120 5.57 -9.31 -16.62
N PRO A 121 5.36 -9.57 -17.93
CA PRO A 121 6.20 -9.00 -18.98
C PRO A 121 6.38 -7.48 -18.94
N PHE A 122 5.31 -6.72 -18.69
CA PHE A 122 5.36 -5.26 -18.60
C PHE A 122 6.08 -4.80 -17.33
N VAL A 123 5.82 -5.45 -16.20
CA VAL A 123 6.52 -5.17 -14.94
C VAL A 123 8.02 -5.48 -15.09
N MET A 124 8.39 -6.60 -15.71
CA MET A 124 9.79 -6.94 -16.00
C MET A 124 10.45 -5.90 -16.90
N HIS A 125 9.73 -5.39 -17.91
CA HIS A 125 10.23 -4.30 -18.76
C HIS A 125 10.45 -3.00 -17.96
N LEU A 126 9.49 -2.59 -17.11
CA LEU A 126 9.64 -1.41 -16.24
C LEU A 126 10.85 -1.55 -15.30
N LEU A 127 11.03 -2.72 -14.69
CA LEU A 127 12.15 -3.02 -13.80
C LEU A 127 13.49 -3.00 -14.53
N GLY A 128 13.55 -3.50 -15.77
CA GLY A 128 14.74 -3.45 -16.61
C GLY A 128 15.10 -2.02 -17.05
N THR A 129 14.09 -1.17 -17.30
CA THR A 129 14.29 0.23 -17.71
C THR A 129 14.67 1.13 -16.54
N TYR A 130 14.09 0.91 -15.36
CA TYR A 130 14.30 1.73 -14.15
C TYR A 130 14.92 0.91 -13.01
N CYS A 131 16.04 0.24 -13.31
CA CYS A 131 16.78 -0.65 -12.40
C CYS A 131 16.77 -0.20 -10.93
N SER A 132 16.53 -1.16 -10.04
CA SER A 132 16.61 -1.04 -8.56
C SER A 132 15.66 -0.04 -7.89
N LYS A 133 14.84 0.73 -8.64
CA LYS A 133 13.89 1.69 -8.05
C LYS A 133 12.59 1.05 -7.58
N TYR A 134 12.22 -0.07 -8.19
CA TYR A 134 10.93 -0.73 -7.96
C TYR A 134 11.15 -2.20 -7.65
N VAL A 135 10.15 -2.80 -6.99
CA VAL A 135 10.10 -4.22 -6.72
C VAL A 135 8.75 -4.75 -7.20
N MET A 136 8.76 -5.88 -7.90
CA MET A 136 7.53 -6.61 -8.20
C MET A 136 7.11 -7.38 -6.95
N VAL A 137 5.87 -7.16 -6.51
CA VAL A 137 5.24 -7.98 -5.48
C VAL A 137 4.29 -8.94 -6.18
N GLU A 138 4.50 -10.24 -5.99
CA GLU A 138 3.67 -11.26 -6.63
C GLU A 138 2.22 -11.17 -6.11
N PRO A 139 1.20 -11.07 -7.01
CA PRO A 139 -0.18 -10.93 -6.57
C PRO A 139 -0.72 -12.24 -5.98
N ARG A 140 -1.59 -12.13 -4.97
CA ARG A 140 -2.37 -13.27 -4.45
C ARG A 140 -3.44 -13.79 -5.41
N PHE A 141 -3.72 -13.07 -6.50
CA PHE A 141 -4.77 -13.37 -7.46
C PHE A 141 -4.16 -13.86 -8.76
N LYS A 142 -4.40 -15.13 -9.12
CA LYS A 142 -4.11 -15.66 -10.45
C LYS A 142 -5.24 -15.26 -11.39
N THR A 143 -5.04 -14.23 -12.20
CA THR A 143 -5.82 -14.07 -13.43
C THR A 143 -5.24 -15.01 -14.47
N GLY A 144 -6.09 -15.78 -15.17
CA GLY A 144 -5.64 -16.69 -16.23
C GLY A 144 -4.74 -15.95 -17.23
N GLY A 145 -3.51 -16.44 -17.40
CA GLY A 145 -2.57 -15.89 -18.37
C GLY A 145 -3.07 -16.10 -19.81
N PHE A 146 -2.38 -15.49 -20.77
CA PHE A 146 -2.67 -15.61 -22.20
C PHE A 146 -2.97 -17.05 -22.62
N GLY A 147 -4.19 -17.30 -23.07
CA GLY A 147 -4.56 -18.50 -23.81
C GLY A 147 -4.63 -18.17 -25.29
N PHE A 148 -3.87 -18.89 -26.12
CA PHE A 148 -4.07 -18.88 -27.56
C PHE A 148 -5.26 -19.79 -27.86
N THR A 149 -6.31 -19.26 -28.50
CA THR A 149 -7.27 -20.12 -29.20
C THR A 149 -6.75 -20.31 -30.62
N ILE A 150 -6.56 -21.56 -31.01
CA ILE A 150 -6.37 -21.97 -32.42
C ILE A 150 -7.72 -22.13 -33.09
#